data_AF-A0A844XWI2-F1
#
_entry.id   AF-A0A844XWI2-F1
#
_cell.length_a   1.000
_cell.length_b   1.000
_cell.length_c   1.000
_cell.angle_alpha   90.00
_cell.angle_beta   90.00
_cell.angle_gamma   90.00
#
_symmetry.space_group_name_H-M   'P 1'
#
loop_
_entity.id
_entity.type
_entity.pdbx_description
1 polymer ?
#
loop_
_entity_poly.entity_id
_entity_poly.type
_entity_poly.pdbx_seq_one_letter_code
_entity_poly.pdbx_strand_id
1 'polypeptide(L)'
;MDLARQMLESGEVELYGEGENPFELPPYPWEVSEVRSNAPRRIYLGQVSDLATGQGHTVYFAAGLARDEDEFRRQLVPHIGHTLANGAKVNPGLGDFQFSKTFISPSLRQTLEKFDEGKGAPAGFFFLSRWHENRS
;
A
#
# COMPACT_ATOMS: atom_id res chain seq x y z
N MET A 1 29.54 -10.49 -13.93
CA MET A 1 29.69 -9.28 -14.75
C MET A 1 29.81 -9.74 -16.20
N ASP A 2 28.78 -9.79 -17.03
CA ASP A 2 27.39 -9.42 -16.88
C ASP A 2 26.70 -9.92 -18.17
N LEU A 3 26.10 -11.12 -18.16
CA LEU A 3 25.50 -11.73 -19.36
C LEU A 3 24.42 -10.81 -19.96
N ALA A 4 23.68 -10.13 -19.09
CA ALA A 4 22.70 -9.11 -19.45
C ALA A 4 23.30 -7.94 -20.25
N ARG A 5 24.55 -7.55 -19.95
CA ARG A 5 25.24 -6.46 -20.65
C ARG A 5 25.73 -6.89 -22.04
N GLN A 6 26.21 -8.13 -22.16
CA GLN A 6 26.56 -8.71 -23.47
C GLN A 6 25.33 -8.87 -24.38
N MET A 7 24.17 -9.23 -23.82
CA MET A 7 22.92 -9.37 -24.60
C MET A 7 22.32 -8.02 -25.03
N LEU A 8 22.53 -6.95 -24.24
CA LEU A 8 22.17 -5.58 -24.63
C LEU A 8 23.08 -5.04 -25.74
N GLU A 9 24.38 -5.34 -25.67
CA GLU A 9 25.37 -4.89 -26.67
C GLU A 9 25.27 -5.67 -27.99
N SER A 10 24.79 -6.92 -27.97
CA SER A 10 24.61 -7.75 -29.18
C SER A 10 23.37 -7.39 -30.00
N GLY A 11 22.46 -6.57 -29.47
CA GLY A 11 21.19 -6.25 -30.12
C GLY A 11 20.20 -7.42 -30.16
N GLU A 12 20.47 -8.52 -29.43
CA GLU A 12 19.53 -9.66 -29.30
C GLU A 12 18.33 -9.34 -28.41
N VAL A 13 18.35 -8.18 -27.74
CA VAL A 13 17.21 -7.65 -26.97
C VAL A 13 16.66 -6.44 -27.73
N GLU A 14 15.53 -6.63 -28.42
CA GLU A 14 14.71 -5.52 -28.86
C GLU A 14 14.19 -4.79 -27.62
N LEU A 15 14.76 -3.61 -27.34
CA LEU A 15 14.20 -2.70 -26.37
C LEU A 15 12.86 -2.23 -26.93
N TYR A 16 11.77 -2.49 -26.21
CA TYR A 16 10.48 -1.91 -26.53
C TYR A 16 10.61 -0.39 -26.66
N GLY A 17 10.05 0.20 -27.72
CA GLY A 17 9.91 1.65 -27.80
C GLY A 17 9.10 2.20 -26.61
N GLU A 18 9.24 3.48 -26.29
CA GLU A 18 8.40 4.12 -25.26
C GLU A 18 6.91 3.86 -25.55
N GLY A 19 6.23 3.15 -24.63
CA GLY A 19 4.82 2.78 -24.76
C GLY A 19 4.52 1.51 -25.59
N GLU A 20 5.53 0.80 -26.08
CA GLU A 20 5.36 -0.46 -26.84
C GLU A 20 5.53 -1.72 -25.99
N ASN A 21 5.85 -1.59 -24.69
CA ASN A 21 6.01 -2.74 -23.82
C ASN A 21 4.63 -3.32 -23.45
N PRO A 22 4.24 -4.51 -23.95
CA PRO A 22 2.94 -5.10 -23.64
C PRO A 22 2.82 -5.54 -22.17
N PHE A 23 3.93 -5.51 -21.42
CA PHE A 23 4.00 -5.76 -19.98
C PHE A 23 3.99 -4.47 -19.14
N GLU A 24 4.02 -3.28 -19.74
CA GLU A 24 3.77 -2.03 -19.04
C GLU A 24 2.27 -1.91 -18.77
N LEU A 25 1.89 -2.17 -17.52
CA LEU A 25 0.56 -1.85 -17.05
C LEU A 25 0.44 -0.32 -16.92
N PRO A 26 -0.64 0.29 -17.46
CA PRO A 26 -0.86 1.72 -17.26
C PRO A 26 -0.96 2.02 -15.76
N PRO A 27 -0.47 3.19 -15.31
CA PRO A 27 -0.52 3.54 -13.91
C PRO A 27 -1.97 3.62 -13.43
N TYR A 28 -2.21 3.22 -12.18
CA TYR A 28 -3.51 3.39 -11.56
C TYR A 28 -3.84 4.88 -11.38
N PRO A 29 -5.12 5.29 -11.41
CA PRO A 29 -5.50 6.70 -11.29
C PRO A 29 -4.93 7.40 -10.03
N TRP A 30 -4.81 6.68 -8.90
CA TRP A 30 -4.25 7.20 -7.65
C TRP A 30 -2.72 7.36 -7.68
N GLU A 31 -2.02 6.74 -8.63
CA GLU A 31 -0.56 6.89 -8.79
C GLU A 31 -0.20 8.23 -9.42
N VAL A 32 -1.05 8.70 -10.33
CA VAL A 32 -0.86 9.94 -11.10
C VAL A 32 -1.70 11.10 -10.57
N SER A 33 -2.53 10.88 -9.54
CA SER A 33 -3.34 11.93 -8.95
C SER A 33 -2.49 12.98 -8.24
N GLU A 34 -2.91 14.24 -8.32
CA GLU A 34 -2.21 15.35 -7.69
C GLU A 34 -2.15 15.20 -6.17
N VAL A 35 -0.99 15.47 -5.58
CA VAL A 35 -0.79 15.41 -4.12
C VAL A 35 -1.46 16.62 -3.47
N ARG A 36 -2.44 16.38 -2.61
CA ARG A 36 -3.17 17.44 -1.88
C ARG A 36 -2.37 18.02 -0.72
N SER A 37 -1.26 18.72 -0.96
CA SER A 37 -0.31 19.18 0.06
C SER A 37 -0.92 19.94 1.26
N ASN A 38 -2.01 20.68 1.04
CA ASN A 38 -2.66 21.55 2.02
C ASN A 38 -3.84 20.91 2.77
N ALA A 39 -4.24 19.69 2.41
CA ALA A 39 -5.34 19.03 3.10
C ALA A 39 -4.91 18.57 4.51
N PRO A 40 -5.81 18.59 5.51
CA PRO A 40 -5.52 18.08 6.83
C PRO A 40 -5.24 16.59 6.76
N ARG A 41 -4.26 16.15 7.54
CA ARG A 41 -3.94 14.73 7.67
C ARG A 41 -4.85 14.07 8.69
N ARG A 42 -5.20 12.83 8.40
CA ARG A 42 -6.03 12.00 9.27
C ARG A 42 -5.62 10.53 9.14
N ILE A 43 -6.11 9.67 10.02
CA ILE A 43 -5.84 8.24 9.93
C ILE A 43 -6.64 7.64 8.78
N TYR A 44 -5.99 6.79 8.01
CA TYR A 44 -6.59 5.89 7.04
C TYR A 44 -6.26 4.46 7.45
N LEU A 45 -7.26 3.59 7.36
CA LEU A 45 -7.11 2.16 7.57
C LEU A 45 -7.22 1.45 6.23
N GLY A 46 -6.36 0.45 6.01
CA GLY A 46 -6.29 -0.34 4.81
C GLY A 46 -6.30 -1.84 5.11
N GLN A 47 -7.05 -2.60 4.32
CA GLN A 47 -7.00 -4.05 4.36
C GLN A 47 -6.94 -4.62 2.95
N VAL A 48 -6.05 -5.58 2.73
CA VAL A 48 -6.00 -6.38 1.51
C VAL A 48 -5.60 -7.81 1.84
N SER A 49 -6.12 -8.76 1.10
CA SER A 49 -5.71 -10.15 1.20
C SER A 49 -5.02 -10.59 -0.08
N ASP A 50 -3.93 -11.32 0.08
CA ASP A 50 -3.18 -11.96 -0.99
C ASP A 50 -3.31 -13.48 -0.87
N LEU A 51 -3.68 -14.12 -1.97
CA LEU A 51 -3.69 -15.57 -2.10
C LEU A 51 -2.53 -15.97 -3.02
N ALA A 52 -1.32 -15.93 -2.48
CA ALA A 52 -0.13 -16.37 -3.19
C ALA A 52 -0.05 -17.91 -3.17
N THR A 53 0.05 -18.54 -4.34
CA THR A 53 0.26 -19.98 -4.49
C THR A 53 1.50 -20.42 -3.69
N GLY A 54 1.31 -21.30 -2.71
CA GLY A 54 2.39 -21.89 -1.90
C GLY A 54 2.70 -21.21 -0.57
N GLN A 55 2.24 -19.98 -0.30
CA GLN A 55 2.40 -19.31 1.01
C GLN A 55 1.11 -19.23 1.84
N GLY A 56 0.01 -19.76 1.31
CA GLY A 56 -1.31 -19.67 1.96
C GLY A 56 -1.96 -18.31 1.80
N HIS A 57 -3.05 -18.08 2.53
CA HIS A 57 -3.79 -16.82 2.47
C HIS A 57 -3.16 -15.81 3.43
N THR A 58 -2.72 -14.66 2.94
CA THR A 58 -2.12 -13.60 3.75
C THR A 58 -3.04 -12.40 3.80
N VAL A 59 -3.42 -11.95 5.00
CA VAL A 59 -4.17 -10.71 5.20
C VAL A 59 -3.22 -9.63 5.68
N TYR A 60 -3.16 -8.53 4.93
CA TYR A 60 -2.46 -7.31 5.31
C TYR A 60 -3.46 -6.32 5.91
N PHE A 61 -3.05 -5.71 7.01
CA PHE A 61 -3.75 -4.60 7.63
C PHE A 61 -2.79 -3.45 7.87
N ALA A 62 -3.18 -2.25 7.44
CA ALA A 62 -2.38 -1.04 7.54
C ALA A 62 -3.16 0.10 8.21
N ALA A 63 -2.44 0.96 8.92
CA ALA A 63 -2.93 2.24 9.41
C ALA A 63 -1.90 3.32 9.07
N GLY A 64 -2.31 4.42 8.46
CA GLY A 64 -1.40 5.47 8.01
C GLY A 64 -1.99 6.85 8.20
N LEU A 65 -1.13 7.83 8.44
CA LEU A 65 -1.52 9.23 8.46
C LEU A 65 -1.38 9.80 7.04
N ALA A 66 -2.50 10.15 6.42
CA ALA A 66 -2.57 10.62 5.04
C ALA A 66 -3.60 11.74 4.88
N ARG A 67 -3.50 12.51 3.81
CA ARG A 67 -4.44 13.60 3.51
C ARG A 67 -5.64 13.15 2.68
N ASP A 68 -5.45 12.10 1.89
CA ASP A 68 -6.46 11.44 1.09
C ASP A 68 -6.14 9.95 0.93
N GLU A 69 -7.08 9.22 0.33
CA GLU A 69 -6.94 7.80 0.05
C GLU A 69 -5.77 7.52 -0.90
N ASP A 70 -5.50 8.39 -1.86
CA ASP A 70 -4.44 8.20 -2.86
C ASP A 70 -3.05 8.32 -2.22
N GLU A 71 -2.84 9.30 -1.34
CA GLU A 71 -1.64 9.39 -0.51
C GLU A 71 -1.48 8.14 0.35
N PHE A 72 -2.55 7.63 0.95
CA PHE A 72 -2.48 6.39 1.73
C PHE A 72 -2.12 5.18 0.85
N ARG A 73 -2.69 5.03 -0.35
CA ARG A 73 -2.34 3.96 -1.30
C ARG A 73 -0.88 4.05 -1.72
N ARG A 74 -0.37 5.25 -1.99
CA ARG A 74 1.06 5.49 -2.27
C ARG A 74 1.96 5.11 -1.10
N GLN A 75 1.52 5.30 0.15
CA GLN A 75 2.23 4.82 1.34
C GLN A 75 2.23 3.28 1.44
N LEU A 76 1.23 2.57 0.90
CA LEU A 76 1.20 1.10 0.90
C LEU A 76 2.20 0.49 -0.09
N VAL A 77 2.41 1.14 -1.25
CA VAL A 77 3.21 0.59 -2.37
C VAL A 77 4.58 0.04 -1.96
N PRO A 78 5.42 0.76 -1.18
CA PRO A 78 6.75 0.26 -0.81
C PRO A 78 6.71 -1.03 0.04
N HIS A 79 5.55 -1.39 0.58
CA HIS A 79 5.42 -2.52 1.49
C HIS A 79 4.70 -3.73 0.91
N ILE A 80 3.71 -3.51 0.03
CA ILE A 80 2.86 -4.57 -0.52
C ILE A 80 2.79 -4.56 -2.05
N GLY A 81 3.44 -3.60 -2.71
CA GLY A 81 3.42 -3.43 -4.16
C GLY A 81 2.14 -2.79 -4.70
N HIS A 82 2.22 -2.35 -5.95
CA HIS A 82 1.18 -1.59 -6.64
C HIS A 82 -0.15 -2.34 -6.74
N THR A 83 -0.11 -3.63 -7.10
CA THR A 83 -1.31 -4.45 -7.30
C THR A 83 -2.11 -4.61 -6.02
N LEU A 84 -1.46 -4.92 -4.90
CA LEU A 84 -2.14 -5.06 -3.61
C LEU A 84 -2.55 -3.71 -3.03
N ALA A 85 -1.75 -2.66 -3.22
CA ALA A 85 -2.12 -1.30 -2.84
C ALA A 85 -3.37 -0.82 -3.58
N ASN A 86 -3.53 -1.18 -4.86
CA ASN A 86 -4.74 -0.90 -5.63
C ASN A 86 -5.93 -1.74 -5.16
N GLY A 87 -5.71 -3.04 -4.88
CA GLY A 87 -6.75 -3.94 -4.39
C GLY A 87 -7.20 -3.69 -2.93
N ALA A 88 -6.51 -2.82 -2.19
CA ALA A 88 -6.84 -2.55 -0.80
C ALA A 88 -8.19 -1.86 -0.63
N LYS A 89 -8.97 -2.35 0.33
CA LYS A 89 -10.11 -1.62 0.88
C LYS A 89 -9.57 -0.58 1.85
N VAL A 90 -9.90 0.68 1.60
CA VAL A 90 -9.44 1.82 2.40
C VAL A 90 -10.64 2.50 3.03
N ASN A 91 -10.58 2.82 4.32
CA ASN A 91 -11.56 3.70 4.96
C ASN A 91 -10.85 4.84 5.72
N PRO A 92 -11.41 6.05 5.69
CA PRO A 92 -10.95 7.14 6.52
C PRO A 92 -11.36 6.94 7.98
N GLY A 93 -10.49 7.37 8.89
CA GLY A 93 -10.66 7.27 10.33
C GLY A 93 -10.57 5.83 10.85
N LEU A 94 -10.97 5.64 12.11
CA LEU A 94 -10.87 4.36 12.84
C LEU A 94 -12.15 3.52 12.79
N GLY A 95 -12.83 3.55 11.64
CA GLY A 95 -14.03 2.77 11.41
C GLY A 95 -13.84 1.26 11.65
N ASP A 96 -14.95 0.53 11.68
CA ASP A 96 -14.93 -0.91 11.88
C ASP A 96 -14.50 -1.65 10.61
N PHE A 97 -13.19 -1.89 10.49
CA PHE A 97 -12.68 -2.87 9.55
C PHE A 97 -12.79 -4.28 10.12
N GLN A 98 -13.04 -5.25 9.24
CA GLN A 98 -12.86 -6.65 9.55
C GLN A 98 -11.42 -6.86 10.03
N PHE A 99 -11.24 -7.53 11.17
CA PHE A 99 -9.94 -7.72 11.85
C PHE A 99 -9.29 -6.48 12.46
N SER A 100 -9.91 -5.30 12.44
CA SER A 100 -9.38 -4.12 13.14
C SER A 100 -9.15 -4.38 14.63
N LYS A 101 -10.03 -5.16 15.28
CA LYS A 101 -9.88 -5.59 16.68
C LYS A 101 -8.75 -6.60 16.89
N THR A 102 -8.34 -7.32 15.84
CA THR A 102 -7.22 -8.27 15.87
C THR A 102 -5.89 -7.52 15.75
N PHE A 103 -5.81 -6.53 14.86
CA PHE A 103 -4.56 -5.82 14.55
C PHE A 103 -4.34 -4.55 15.38
N ILE A 104 -5.42 -3.92 15.86
CA ILE A 104 -5.35 -2.70 16.66
C ILE A 104 -5.71 -3.04 18.10
N SER A 105 -4.69 -3.07 18.96
CA SER A 105 -4.89 -3.15 20.41
C SER A 105 -5.64 -1.91 20.93
N PRO A 106 -6.33 -1.98 22.08
CA PRO A 106 -7.03 -0.83 22.65
C PRO A 106 -6.12 0.40 22.87
N SER A 107 -4.87 0.19 23.29
CA SER A 107 -3.89 1.27 23.47
C SER A 107 -3.46 1.93 22.16
N LEU A 108 -3.26 1.12 21.11
CA LEU A 108 -2.96 1.64 19.78
C LEU A 108 -4.16 2.42 19.24
N ARG A 109 -5.39 1.91 19.42
CA ARG A 109 -6.61 2.59 19.00
C ARG A 109 -6.70 4.00 19.59
N GLN A 110 -6.53 4.14 20.91
CA GLN A 110 -6.54 5.46 21.56
C GLN A 110 -5.47 6.41 21.03
N THR A 111 -4.31 5.87 20.64
CA THR A 111 -3.22 6.67 20.05
C THR A 111 -3.62 7.15 18.64
N LEU A 112 -4.18 6.26 17.83
CA LEU A 112 -4.64 6.59 16.49
C LEU A 112 -5.83 7.57 16.51
N GLU A 113 -6.73 7.49 17.51
CA GLU A 113 -7.86 8.43 17.67
C GLU A 113 -7.33 9.84 17.88
N LYS A 114 -6.34 10.00 18.76
CA LYS A 114 -5.67 11.28 18.98
C LYS A 114 -5.03 11.80 17.70
N PHE A 115 -4.39 10.93 16.92
CA PHE A 115 -3.78 11.33 15.66
C PHE A 115 -4.83 11.77 14.62
N ASP A 116 -5.97 11.07 14.51
CA ASP A 116 -7.08 11.44 13.61
C ASP A 116 -7.68 12.80 14.00
N GLU A 117 -7.70 13.13 15.30
CA GLU A 117 -8.12 14.43 15.82
C GLU A 117 -7.04 15.54 15.70
N GLY A 118 -5.86 15.23 15.16
CA GLY A 118 -4.72 16.15 15.06
C GLY A 118 -4.00 16.42 16.38
N LYS A 119 -4.32 15.68 17.44
CA LYS A 119 -3.74 15.85 18.78
C LYS A 119 -2.48 15.00 18.92
N GLY A 120 -1.32 15.65 18.97
CA GLY A 120 -0.04 14.94 19.13
C GLY A 120 0.30 14.04 17.94
N ALA A 121 -0.30 14.28 16.76
CA ALA A 121 0.01 13.55 15.55
C ALA A 121 1.47 13.81 15.14
N PRO A 122 2.26 12.77 14.84
CA PRO A 122 3.62 12.94 14.34
C PRO A 122 3.62 13.52 12.92
N ALA A 123 4.79 13.95 12.46
CA ALA A 123 4.99 14.40 11.07
C ALA A 123 4.73 13.28 10.04
N GLY A 124 4.74 12.02 10.47
CA GLY A 124 4.34 10.86 9.69
C GLY A 124 4.07 9.69 10.61
N PHE A 125 3.10 8.85 10.24
CA PHE A 125 2.81 7.61 10.93
C PHE A 125 2.40 6.57 9.90
N PHE A 126 2.98 5.38 10.01
CA PHE A 126 2.58 4.23 9.22
C PHE A 126 2.79 2.96 10.04
N PHE A 127 1.77 2.12 10.07
CA PHE A 127 1.73 0.83 10.74
C PHE A 127 1.26 -0.21 9.73
N LEU A 128 1.97 -1.32 9.66
CA LEU A 128 1.61 -2.46 8.84
C LEU A 128 1.71 -3.72 9.67
N SER A 129 0.70 -4.56 9.52
CA SER A 129 0.61 -5.88 10.14
C SER A 129 0.17 -6.89 9.10
N ARG A 130 0.59 -8.14 9.29
CA ARG A 130 0.28 -9.25 8.39
C ARG A 130 -0.14 -10.46 9.20
N TRP A 131 -1.11 -11.19 8.71
CA TRP A 131 -1.56 -12.46 9.27
C TRP A 131 -1.59 -13.52 8.16
N HIS A 132 -0.89 -14.62 8.39
CA HIS A 132 -0.97 -15.81 7.54
C HIS A 132 -2.05 -16.76 8.07
N GLU A 133 -3.06 -17.00 7.24
CA GLU A 133 -4.08 -18.01 7.48
C GLU A 133 -3.68 -19.32 6.81
N ASN A 134 -3.59 -20.39 7.61
CA ASN A 134 -3.55 -21.75 7.08
C ASN A 134 -4.98 -22.13 6.67
N ARG A 135 -5.30 -22.04 5.38
CA ARG A 135 -6.48 -22.70 4.82
C ARG A 135 -6.11 -24.13 4.50
N SER A 136 -6.37 -25.03 5.44
CA SER A 136 -6.38 -26.48 5.25
C SER A 136 -7.67 -26.93 4.59
#